data_AF-A0A3M9Z688-F1
#
_entry.id   AF-A0A3M9Z688-F1
#
_cell.length_a   1.000
_cell.length_b   1.000
_cell.length_c   1.000
_cell.angle_alpha   90.00
_cell.angle_beta   90.00
_cell.angle_gamma   90.00
#
_symmetry.space_group_name_H-M   'P 1'
#
loop_
_entity.id
_entity.type
_entity.pdbx_description
1 polymer ?
#
loop_
_entity_poly.entity_id
_entity_poly.type
_entity_poly.pdbx_seq_one_letter_code
_entity_poly.pdbx_strand_id
1 'polypeptide(L)'
;MTDEAPSLETLWQYALRFRVEELFLDSKSGAFELEGSKVRSAQALERLYLVAAIALLYATTHGMAVQLAGVRQQVDPHWRRGLSYLKIGLRWLKGVLHKGRQLLMPVPLLPNDPQPCFASKRAQREFFDQFWFSRICSLIYHS
;
A
#
# COMPACT_ATOMS: atom_id res chain seq x y z
N MET A 1 4.38 18.66 -22.85
CA MET A 1 3.31 17.92 -22.14
C MET A 1 2.48 17.28 -23.22
N THR A 2 2.54 15.96 -23.35
CA THR A 2 1.81 15.22 -24.39
C THR A 2 0.45 14.78 -23.83
N ASP A 3 -0.62 15.16 -24.52
CA ASP A 3 -2.02 14.81 -24.22
C ASP A 3 -2.32 13.33 -24.57
N GLU A 4 -1.66 12.39 -23.90
CA GLU A 4 -2.01 10.98 -24.01
C GLU A 4 -3.06 10.61 -22.95
N ALA A 5 -4.15 9.95 -23.38
CA ALA A 5 -5.20 9.51 -22.49
C ALA A 5 -4.63 8.56 -21.42
N PRO A 6 -4.92 8.78 -20.12
CA PRO A 6 -4.31 8.00 -19.06
C PRO A 6 -4.74 6.54 -19.15
N SER A 7 -3.81 5.67 -19.51
CA SER A 7 -4.02 4.22 -19.52
C SER A 7 -3.76 3.64 -18.12
N LEU A 8 -4.33 2.47 -17.84
CA LEU A 8 -4.04 1.71 -16.62
C LEU A 8 -2.54 1.41 -16.48
N GLU A 9 -1.85 1.25 -17.60
CA GLU A 9 -0.40 1.06 -17.64
C GLU A 9 0.35 2.33 -17.24
N THR A 10 -0.08 3.50 -17.70
CA THR A 10 0.49 4.79 -17.28
C THR A 10 0.24 5.05 -15.79
N LEU A 11 -0.96 4.71 -15.28
CA LEU A 11 -1.26 4.78 -13.85
C LEU A 11 -0.41 3.81 -13.02
N TRP A 12 -0.18 2.59 -13.52
CA TRP A 12 0.69 1.61 -12.88
C TRP A 12 2.15 2.06 -12.88
N GLN A 13 2.66 2.53 -14.01
CA GLN A 13 3.99 3.11 -14.18
C GLN A 13 4.20 4.30 -13.24
N TYR A 14 3.21 5.21 -13.15
CA TYR A 14 3.25 6.35 -12.23
C TYR A 14 3.14 5.94 -10.77
N ALA A 15 2.33 4.93 -10.42
CA ALA A 15 2.24 4.42 -9.05
C ALA A 15 3.52 3.71 -8.62
N LEU A 16 4.15 2.96 -9.53
CA LEU A 16 5.46 2.35 -9.34
C LEU A 16 6.50 3.45 -9.13
N ARG A 17 6.50 4.48 -9.99
CA ARG A 17 7.38 5.64 -9.90
C ARG A 17 7.18 6.42 -8.59
N PHE A 18 5.95 6.63 -8.14
CA PHE A 18 5.64 7.31 -6.88
C PHE A 18 6.19 6.54 -5.67
N ARG A 19 6.02 5.21 -5.64
CA ARG A 19 6.56 4.37 -4.55
C ARG A 19 8.08 4.32 -4.58
N VAL A 20 8.66 4.29 -5.78
CA VAL A 20 10.11 4.36 -5.99
C VAL A 20 10.65 5.72 -5.57
N GLU A 21 9.99 6.83 -5.92
CA GLU A 21 10.36 8.19 -5.54
C GLU A 21 10.23 8.43 -4.05
N GLU A 22 9.16 7.96 -3.40
CA GLU A 22 9.00 8.04 -1.94
C GLU A 22 10.09 7.22 -1.23
N LEU A 23 10.40 6.02 -1.73
CA LEU A 23 11.51 5.20 -1.26
C LEU A 23 12.88 5.86 -1.50
N PHE A 24 13.10 6.49 -2.65
CA PHE A 24 14.31 7.27 -2.95
C PHE A 24 14.40 8.49 -2.03
N LEU A 25 13.30 9.20 -1.76
CA LEU A 25 13.26 10.33 -0.84
C LEU A 25 13.68 9.90 0.57
N ASP A 26 13.13 8.78 1.04
CA ASP A 26 13.47 8.19 2.34
C ASP A 26 14.93 7.69 2.38
N SER A 27 15.44 7.18 1.25
CA SER A 27 16.83 6.70 1.13
C SER A 27 17.87 7.81 0.94
N LYS A 28 17.45 8.98 0.45
CA LYS A 28 18.34 10.11 0.14
C LYS A 28 18.70 10.92 1.39
N SER A 29 17.78 11.10 2.34
CA SER A 29 18.04 11.88 3.57
C SER A 29 17.52 11.27 4.88
N GLY A 30 16.76 10.15 4.85
CA GLY A 30 16.09 9.59 6.03
C GLY A 30 16.66 8.26 6.57
N ALA A 31 17.23 7.40 5.72
CA ALA A 31 17.57 6.02 6.13
C ALA A 31 18.97 5.48 5.73
N PHE A 32 19.57 5.91 4.61
CA PHE A 32 20.75 5.23 4.05
C PHE A 32 21.90 6.13 3.57
N GLU A 33 21.79 7.46 3.65
CA GLU A 33 22.84 8.41 3.21
C GLU A 33 23.48 8.02 1.86
N LEU A 34 22.67 7.72 0.85
CA LEU A 34 23.15 7.14 -0.42
C LEU A 34 24.20 8.02 -1.12
N GLU A 35 24.11 9.34 -0.96
CA GLU A 35 25.11 10.30 -1.47
C GLU A 35 26.49 10.12 -0.82
N GLY A 36 26.55 9.63 0.44
CA GLY A 36 27.78 9.30 1.16
C GLY A 36 28.28 7.85 0.94
N SER A 37 27.41 6.93 0.53
CA SER A 37 27.69 5.49 0.46
C SER A 37 28.64 5.02 -0.66
N LYS A 38 28.97 5.90 -1.63
CA LYS A 38 29.80 5.61 -2.82
C LYS A 38 29.34 4.42 -3.68
N VAL A 39 28.10 3.93 -3.56
CA VAL A 39 27.57 2.86 -4.41
C VAL A 39 27.40 3.37 -5.84
N ARG A 40 28.38 3.11 -6.72
CA ARG A 40 28.40 3.55 -8.13
C ARG A 40 28.05 2.44 -9.14
N SER A 41 27.78 1.22 -8.66
CA SER A 41 27.41 0.10 -9.54
C SER A 41 25.91 0.10 -9.77
N ALA A 42 25.50 0.27 -11.03
CA ALA A 42 24.10 0.15 -11.44
C ALA A 42 23.49 -1.20 -11.01
N GLN A 43 24.28 -2.27 -11.04
CA GLN A 43 23.86 -3.61 -10.63
C GLN A 43 23.59 -3.70 -9.11
N ALA A 44 24.35 -2.97 -8.29
CA ALA A 44 24.12 -2.93 -6.84
C ALA A 44 22.84 -2.17 -6.49
N LEU A 45 22.57 -1.08 -7.21
CA LEU A 45 21.31 -0.34 -7.08
C LEU A 45 20.11 -1.18 -7.50
N GLU A 46 20.19 -1.86 -8.65
CA GLU A 46 19.12 -2.75 -9.13
C GLU A 46 18.77 -3.83 -8.09
N ARG A 47 19.78 -4.49 -7.51
CA ARG A 47 19.58 -5.48 -6.45
C ARG A 47 18.95 -4.88 -5.19
N LEU A 48 19.36 -3.68 -4.81
CA LEU A 48 18.77 -2.97 -3.67
C LEU A 48 17.28 -2.66 -3.91
N TYR A 49 16.92 -2.19 -5.11
CA TYR A 49 15.53 -1.95 -5.48
C TYR A 49 14.69 -3.22 -5.51
N LEU A 50 15.25 -4.33 -6.01
CA LEU A 50 14.59 -5.62 -5.97
C LEU A 50 14.28 -6.05 -4.53
N VAL A 51 15.26 -5.95 -3.63
CA VAL A 51 15.07 -6.27 -2.21
C VAL A 51 14.01 -5.37 -1.58
N ALA A 52 14.05 -4.07 -1.86
CA ALA A 52 13.06 -3.13 -1.35
C ALA A 52 11.64 -3.44 -1.88
N ALA A 53 11.50 -3.76 -3.17
CA ALA A 53 10.23 -4.15 -3.77
C ALA A 53 9.66 -5.43 -3.13
N ILE A 54 10.51 -6.44 -2.90
CA ILE A 54 10.12 -7.67 -2.20
C ILE A 54 9.70 -7.37 -0.76
N ALA A 55 10.43 -6.51 -0.05
CA ALA A 55 10.08 -6.11 1.32
C ALA A 55 8.74 -5.37 1.39
N LEU A 56 8.49 -4.46 0.45
CA LEU A 56 7.20 -3.75 0.34
C LEU A 56 6.05 -4.72 0.04
N LEU A 57 6.25 -5.68 -0.87
CA LEU A 57 5.27 -6.71 -1.19
C LEU A 57 4.99 -7.60 0.03
N TYR A 58 6.04 -8.07 0.70
CA TYR A 58 5.95 -8.91 1.89
C TYR A 58 5.20 -8.22 3.03
N ALA A 59 5.51 -6.95 3.30
CA ALA A 59 4.81 -6.18 4.32
C ALA A 59 3.35 -5.88 3.93
N THR A 60 3.08 -5.59 2.66
CA THR A 60 1.71 -5.32 2.19
C THR A 60 0.82 -6.57 2.30
N THR A 61 1.32 -7.73 1.87
CA THR A 61 0.63 -9.02 1.98
C THR A 61 0.40 -9.45 3.43
N HIS A 62 1.35 -9.16 4.34
CA HIS A 62 1.14 -9.32 5.78
C HIS A 62 0.05 -8.39 6.33
N GLY A 63 0.01 -7.13 5.89
CA GLY A 63 -1.03 -6.21 6.29
C GLY A 63 -2.43 -6.67 5.88
N MET A 64 -2.56 -7.27 4.69
CA MET A 64 -3.80 -7.92 4.26
C MET A 64 -4.13 -9.14 5.11
N ALA A 65 -3.14 -9.98 5.45
CA ALA A 65 -3.35 -11.14 6.32
C ALA A 65 -3.87 -10.72 7.71
N VAL A 66 -3.30 -9.66 8.29
CA VAL A 66 -3.75 -9.06 9.56
C VAL A 66 -5.19 -8.57 9.50
N GLN A 67 -5.59 -7.98 8.37
CA GLN A 67 -6.97 -7.56 8.13
C GLN A 67 -7.92 -8.75 8.05
N LEU A 68 -7.58 -9.77 7.25
CA LEU A 68 -8.41 -10.96 7.06
C LEU A 68 -8.54 -11.77 8.34
N ALA A 69 -7.48 -11.82 9.16
CA ALA A 69 -7.48 -12.45 10.47
C ALA A 69 -8.27 -11.65 11.54
N GLY A 70 -8.80 -10.46 11.22
CA GLY A 70 -9.58 -9.65 12.16
C GLY A 70 -8.77 -8.98 13.28
N VAL A 71 -7.44 -9.09 13.26
CA VAL A 71 -6.54 -8.59 14.33
C VAL A 71 -5.96 -7.20 14.05
N ARG A 72 -6.44 -6.51 12.98
CA ARG A 72 -6.01 -5.15 12.60
C ARG A 72 -6.01 -4.16 13.77
N GLN A 73 -7.04 -4.18 14.62
CA GLN A 73 -7.22 -3.17 15.68
C GLN A 73 -6.04 -3.10 16.67
N GLN A 74 -5.22 -4.15 16.76
CA GLN A 74 -4.00 -4.17 17.57
C GLN A 74 -2.87 -3.28 17.04
N VAL A 75 -2.96 -2.81 15.78
CA VAL A 75 -1.96 -1.95 15.11
C VAL A 75 -2.57 -0.72 14.44
N ASP A 76 -3.87 -0.76 14.16
CA ASP A 76 -4.68 0.35 13.65
C ASP A 76 -6.00 0.42 14.46
N PRO A 77 -6.01 1.14 15.61
CA PRO A 77 -7.12 1.12 16.57
C PRO A 77 -8.46 1.66 16.04
N HIS A 78 -8.45 2.35 14.91
CA HIS A 78 -9.64 2.99 14.36
C HIS A 78 -10.68 1.95 13.92
N TRP A 79 -11.97 2.30 14.09
CA TRP A 79 -13.08 1.45 13.66
C TRP A 79 -13.00 1.10 12.17
N ARG A 80 -12.62 2.08 11.34
CA ARG A 80 -12.29 1.90 9.92
C ARG A 80 -10.78 1.80 9.73
N ARG A 81 -10.34 1.21 8.62
CA ARG A 81 -8.92 1.15 8.25
C ARG A 81 -8.38 2.56 8.03
N GLY A 82 -7.58 3.05 8.97
CA GLY A 82 -6.93 4.36 8.92
C GLY A 82 -5.51 4.30 8.36
N LEU A 83 -4.94 3.10 8.25
CA LEU A 83 -3.59 2.86 7.73
C LEU A 83 -3.60 2.02 6.46
N SER A 84 -2.64 2.25 5.57
CA SER A 84 -2.42 1.36 4.42
C SER A 84 -2.00 -0.04 4.89
N TYR A 85 -2.24 -1.06 4.05
CA TYR A 85 -1.78 -2.42 4.34
C TYR A 85 -0.27 -2.51 4.59
N LEU A 86 0.53 -1.75 3.85
CA LEU A 86 1.97 -1.64 4.11
C LEU A 86 2.25 -1.22 5.55
N LYS A 87 1.62 -0.13 6.04
CA LYS A 87 1.81 0.37 7.42
C LYS A 87 1.31 -0.62 8.46
N ILE A 88 0.18 -1.29 8.21
CA ILE A 88 -0.37 -2.34 9.08
C ILE A 88 0.60 -3.51 9.19
N GLY A 89 1.10 -4.02 8.06
CA GLY A 89 2.03 -5.14 8.01
C GLY A 89 3.37 -4.84 8.68
N LEU A 90 3.96 -3.67 8.41
CA LEU A 90 5.19 -3.25 9.09
C LEU A 90 5.01 -3.16 10.61
N ARG A 91 3.90 -2.58 11.09
CA ARG A 91 3.59 -2.52 12.53
C ARG A 91 3.35 -3.90 13.13
N TRP A 92 2.74 -4.81 12.38
CA TRP A 92 2.53 -6.18 12.82
C TRP A 92 3.85 -6.94 12.94
N LEU A 93 4.68 -6.92 11.89
CA LEU A 93 6.01 -7.55 11.84
C LEU A 93 6.93 -7.00 12.94
N LYS A 94 6.91 -5.69 13.18
CA LYS A 94 7.62 -5.09 14.32
C LYS A 94 7.13 -5.63 15.66
N GLY A 95 5.83 -5.90 15.79
CA GLY A 95 5.25 -6.57 16.95
C GLY A 95 5.57 -8.07 17.04
N VAL A 96 5.80 -8.76 15.93
CA VAL A 96 6.31 -10.15 15.95
C VAL A 96 7.69 -10.16 16.61
N LEU A 97 8.59 -9.28 16.18
CA LEU A 97 9.96 -9.19 16.70
C LEU A 97 10.03 -8.71 18.15
N HIS A 98 9.28 -7.67 18.53
CA HIS A 98 9.43 -7.05 19.85
C HIS A 98 8.37 -7.45 20.88
N LYS A 99 7.23 -7.99 20.45
CA LYS A 99 6.10 -8.32 21.33
C LYS A 99 5.70 -9.79 21.24
N GLY A 100 6.45 -10.63 20.53
CA GLY A 100 6.18 -12.06 20.39
C GLY A 100 4.85 -12.37 19.71
N ARG A 101 4.36 -11.49 18.82
CA ARG A 101 3.12 -11.77 18.08
C ARG A 101 3.32 -12.96 17.14
N GLN A 102 2.22 -13.66 16.85
CA GLN A 102 2.22 -14.69 15.83
C GLN A 102 2.59 -14.10 14.46
N LEU A 103 3.53 -14.73 13.79
CA LEU A 103 3.81 -14.47 12.38
C LEU A 103 2.67 -15.09 11.55
N LEU A 104 1.88 -14.24 10.92
CA LEU A 104 0.81 -14.68 10.02
C LEU A 104 1.41 -15.06 8.66
N MET A 105 0.77 -16.00 7.96
CA MET A 105 1.16 -16.30 6.59
C MET A 105 0.73 -15.14 5.67
N PRO A 106 1.63 -14.59 4.84
CA PRO A 106 1.26 -13.57 3.86
C PRO A 106 0.24 -14.15 2.89
N VAL A 107 -0.78 -13.34 2.57
CA VAL A 107 -1.84 -13.71 1.64
C VAL A 107 -1.56 -13.13 0.25
N PRO A 108 -2.08 -13.75 -0.83
CA PRO A 108 -1.99 -13.16 -2.16
C PRO A 108 -2.66 -11.77 -2.19
N LEU A 109 -2.17 -10.90 -3.06
CA LEU A 109 -2.81 -9.61 -3.29
C LEU A 109 -4.22 -9.83 -3.83
N LEU A 110 -5.21 -9.31 -3.12
CA LEU A 110 -6.60 -9.41 -3.53
C LEU A 110 -6.89 -8.40 -4.65
N PRO A 111 -7.67 -8.80 -5.69
CA PRO A 111 -8.05 -7.90 -6.77
C PRO A 111 -8.97 -6.77 -6.29
N ASN A 112 -9.73 -7.02 -5.21
CA ASN A 112 -10.62 -6.04 -4.58
C ASN A 112 -10.16 -5.78 -3.15
N ASP A 113 -10.15 -4.50 -2.75
CA ASP A 113 -9.81 -4.09 -1.39
C ASP A 113 -10.94 -4.49 -0.41
N PRO A 114 -10.70 -5.39 0.55
CA PRO A 114 -11.75 -5.82 1.47
C PRO A 114 -12.14 -4.74 2.49
N GLN A 115 -11.32 -3.72 2.73
CA GLN A 115 -11.72 -2.60 3.58
C GLN A 115 -11.03 -1.29 3.16
N PRO A 116 -11.72 -0.37 2.45
CA PRO A 116 -11.09 0.84 1.91
C PRO A 116 -10.46 1.72 3.00
N CYS A 117 -9.34 2.37 2.64
CA CYS A 117 -8.65 3.37 3.47
C CYS A 117 -9.06 4.75 2.97
N PHE A 118 -9.48 5.63 3.87
CA PHE A 118 -9.81 7.01 3.51
C PHE A 118 -8.82 7.96 4.15
N ALA A 119 -8.20 8.81 3.33
CA ALA A 119 -7.29 9.86 3.80
C ALA A 119 -8.04 11.03 4.45
N SER A 120 -9.34 11.21 4.16
CA SER A 120 -10.17 12.27 4.73
C SER A 120 -11.64 11.87 4.80
N LYS A 121 -12.40 12.54 5.68
CA LYS A 121 -13.87 12.41 5.74
C LYS A 121 -14.57 12.85 4.45
N ARG A 122 -13.94 13.71 3.64
CA ARG A 122 -14.46 14.14 2.33
C ARG A 122 -14.34 13.03 1.30
N ALA A 123 -13.15 12.46 1.13
CA ALA A 123 -12.91 11.33 0.23
C ALA A 123 -13.81 10.12 0.60
N GLN A 124 -14.05 9.94 1.89
CA GLN A 124 -15.00 8.94 2.37
C GLN A 124 -16.43 9.21 1.85
N ARG A 125 -16.94 10.44 1.99
CA ARG A 125 -18.29 10.79 1.52
C ARG A 125 -18.42 10.59 0.02
N GLU A 126 -17.48 11.12 -0.76
CA GLU A 126 -17.46 10.99 -2.22
C GLU A 126 -17.49 9.51 -2.66
N PHE A 127 -16.76 8.62 -1.98
CA PHE A 127 -16.80 7.19 -2.26
C PHE A 127 -18.17 6.53 -1.99
N PHE A 128 -18.82 6.87 -0.87
CA PHE A 128 -20.16 6.33 -0.58
C PHE A 128 -21.22 6.90 -1.51
N ASP A 129 -21.11 8.16 -1.91
CA ASP A 129 -22.02 8.79 -2.87
C ASP A 129 -21.91 8.09 -4.23
N GLN A 130 -20.69 7.86 -4.73
CA GLN A 130 -20.46 7.11 -5.98
C GLN A 130 -21.05 5.69 -5.94
N PHE A 131 -20.84 4.97 -4.83
CA PHE A 131 -21.40 3.64 -4.65
C PHE A 131 -22.94 3.67 -4.66
N TRP A 132 -23.54 4.65 -3.99
CA TRP A 132 -25.00 4.81 -3.94
C TRP A 132 -25.60 5.09 -5.33
N PHE A 133 -25.01 5.99 -6.11
CA PHE A 133 -25.46 6.26 -7.48
C PHE A 133 -25.35 5.02 -8.39
N SER A 134 -24.23 4.28 -8.33
CA SER A 134 -24.05 3.07 -9.13
C SER A 134 -25.10 1.99 -8.84
N ARG A 135 -25.52 1.89 -7.57
CA ARG A 135 -26.53 0.94 -7.11
C ARG A 135 -27.95 1.33 -7.53
N ILE A 136 -28.25 2.64 -7.63
CA ILE A 136 -29.53 3.12 -8.18
C ILE A 136 -29.60 2.88 -9.69
N CYS A 137 -28.55 3.22 -10.44
CA CYS A 137 -28.54 3.02 -11.89
C CYS A 137 -28.68 1.54 -12.28
N SER A 138 -28.04 0.62 -11.55
CA SER A 138 -28.18 -0.83 -11.81
C SER A 138 -29.59 -1.37 -11.52
N LEU A 139 -30.33 -0.80 -10.56
CA LEU A 139 -31.72 -1.18 -10.30
C LEU A 139 -32.69 -0.64 -11.37
N ILE A 140 -32.43 0.56 -11.90
CA ILE A 140 -33.25 1.17 -12.95
C ILE A 140 -33.08 0.44 -14.29
N TYR A 141 -31.88 -0.08 -14.60
CA TYR A 141 -31.62 -0.79 -15.87
C TYR A 141 -32.07 -2.26 -15.88
N HIS A 142 -32.49 -2.82 -14.74
CA HIS A 142 -33.01 -4.18 -14.61
C HIS A 142 -34.51 -4.25 -14.30
N SER A 143 -35.24 -3.12 -14.47
CA SER A 143 -36.70 -3.03 -14.40
C SER A 143 -37.27 -2.75 -15.78
#